data_AF-J3DLJ3-F1
#
_entry.id   AF-J3DLJ3-F1
#
_cell.length_a   1.000
_cell.length_b   1.000
_cell.length_c   1.000
_cell.angle_alpha   90.00
_cell.angle_beta   90.00
_cell.angle_gamma   90.00
#
_symmetry.space_group_name_H-M   'P 1'
#
loop_
_entity.id
_entity.type
_entity.pdbx_description
1 polymer ?
#
loop_
_entity_poly.entity_id
_entity_poly.type
_entity_poly.pdbx_seq_one_letter_code
_entity_poly.pdbx_strand_id
1 'polypeptide(L)'
;MKLLRHGIPLLFCTLTATGIQALAQQAVPSAPAAESASSLSSSAAPTVPPPIQISEAHRAAVARMLKAFHADELALYGLKVGLQQAKEKDPAAEAYVREVFDAVTPAQMVDKMLPAYARYYSPAEADAIAQFFTTPVGAKFVGGMVKDMLAGRKFSLESLHLTSSEMVPLTSFLMTPTAQKIGKVQPMINQEVAGIMRTWGAELMRARMKKSMTPLVAQIDSDLVSQGVAPGDAPGSGLKAAPAGGQTGPWNAVANIGVAASKAAAEARQHYQDDVRTLGAQMQLGASGLTSADNIATSKKNVQRMGESLDRYLQSYDQVMKEAREKMVAIDLPENLKAALLQGFDIGLARSYDERIRYGENQRALLGLYQRLFEFAEARLGKISVADGKLVFADVADQEIYRTIIGQIGVESQREADLVKESQERVRKASNNMR
;
A
#
# COMPACT_ATOMS: atom_id res chain seq x y z
N MET A 1 -7.43 -10.02 28.41
CA MET A 1 -6.63 -11.27 28.52
C MET A 1 -7.47 -12.45 28.06
N LYS A 2 -6.85 -13.38 27.32
CA LYS A 2 -7.40 -14.52 26.54
C LYS A 2 -7.89 -14.17 25.12
N LEU A 3 -7.04 -14.56 24.17
CA LEU A 3 -7.11 -14.43 22.72
C LEU A 3 -8.09 -15.44 22.11
N LEU A 4 -8.97 -14.95 21.23
CA LEU A 4 -9.72 -15.79 20.28
C LEU A 4 -8.91 -15.91 18.99
N ARG A 5 -8.21 -17.06 18.85
CA ARG A 5 -7.65 -17.56 17.60
C ARG A 5 -8.76 -18.26 16.83
N HIS A 6 -9.38 -17.64 15.83
CA HIS A 6 -10.10 -18.34 14.77
C HIS A 6 -9.58 -17.85 13.41
N GLY A 7 -8.82 -18.70 12.73
CA GLY A 7 -8.49 -18.53 11.32
C GLY A 7 -9.75 -18.75 10.50
N ILE A 8 -10.10 -17.77 9.68
CA ILE A 8 -11.29 -17.77 8.81
C ILE A 8 -10.91 -18.42 7.48
N PRO A 9 -11.46 -19.58 7.09
CA PRO A 9 -11.36 -20.05 5.72
C PRO A 9 -12.29 -19.22 4.84
N LEU A 10 -11.73 -18.54 3.84
CA LEU A 10 -12.47 -18.02 2.69
C LEU A 10 -13.14 -19.20 1.99
N LEU A 11 -14.45 -19.33 2.21
CA LEU A 11 -15.36 -20.25 1.54
C LEU A 11 -15.47 -19.85 0.05
N PHE A 12 -14.55 -20.36 -0.76
CA PHE A 12 -14.87 -20.65 -2.16
C PHE A 12 -15.72 -21.93 -2.15
N CYS A 13 -16.97 -21.82 -2.63
CA CYS A 13 -17.92 -22.93 -2.71
C CYS A 13 -17.30 -24.18 -3.36
N THR A 14 -16.97 -25.18 -2.55
CA THR A 14 -16.71 -26.55 -2.97
C THR A 14 -18.04 -27.24 -3.22
N LEU A 15 -18.58 -27.09 -4.43
CA LEU A 15 -19.84 -27.72 -4.84
C LEU A 15 -19.72 -28.38 -6.21
N THR A 16 -18.77 -29.30 -6.37
CA THR A 16 -18.76 -30.28 -7.47
C THR A 16 -18.05 -31.58 -7.04
N ALA A 17 -18.83 -32.51 -6.47
CA ALA A 17 -18.50 -33.95 -6.43
C ALA A 17 -19.76 -34.83 -6.24
N THR A 18 -20.87 -34.30 -5.69
CA THR A 18 -22.06 -35.13 -5.41
C THR A 18 -22.98 -35.44 -6.59
N GLY A 19 -22.75 -34.88 -7.79
CA GLY A 19 -23.63 -35.11 -8.95
C GLY A 19 -23.27 -36.34 -9.80
N ILE A 20 -21.99 -36.71 -9.87
CA ILE A 20 -21.49 -37.82 -10.71
C ILE A 20 -21.19 -39.08 -9.87
N GLN A 21 -21.01 -38.92 -8.56
CA GLN A 21 -20.70 -40.02 -7.64
C GLN A 21 -21.95 -40.76 -7.10
N ALA A 22 -23.15 -40.23 -7.31
CA ALA A 22 -24.40 -40.78 -6.78
C ALA A 22 -24.94 -42.02 -7.54
N LEU A 23 -24.22 -42.52 -8.55
CA LEU A 23 -24.63 -43.69 -9.34
C LEU A 23 -23.74 -44.93 -9.17
N ALA A 24 -22.75 -44.91 -8.26
CA ALA A 24 -21.74 -45.98 -8.21
C ALA A 24 -21.55 -46.72 -6.89
N GLN A 25 -22.20 -46.37 -5.76
CA GLN A 25 -21.95 -47.05 -4.49
C GLN A 25 -23.20 -47.19 -3.60
N GLN A 26 -23.79 -48.38 -3.59
CA GLN A 26 -24.59 -48.92 -2.48
C GLN A 26 -23.88 -50.17 -1.96
N ALA A 27 -23.45 -50.18 -0.69
CA ALA A 27 -23.43 -51.34 0.23
C ALA A 27 -22.49 -51.16 1.46
N VAL A 28 -23.12 -50.96 2.64
CA VAL A 28 -22.78 -51.50 4.00
C VAL A 28 -21.51 -50.93 4.72
N PRO A 29 -21.36 -51.06 6.07
CA PRO A 29 -21.88 -50.17 7.12
C PRO A 29 -20.78 -49.53 8.01
N SER A 30 -21.20 -48.58 8.84
CA SER A 30 -20.38 -47.80 9.78
C SER A 30 -20.09 -48.53 11.09
N ALA A 31 -18.91 -48.29 11.67
CA ALA A 31 -18.57 -48.50 13.09
C ALA A 31 -17.48 -47.49 13.54
N PRO A 32 -17.35 -47.20 14.86
CA PRO A 32 -17.26 -45.82 15.37
C PRO A 32 -15.86 -45.31 15.74
N ALA A 33 -15.87 -44.02 16.10
CA ALA A 33 -14.78 -43.11 16.38
C ALA A 33 -13.82 -43.51 17.51
N ALA A 34 -12.54 -43.11 17.35
CA ALA A 34 -11.58 -42.97 18.44
C ALA A 34 -10.86 -41.63 18.32
N GLU A 35 -10.80 -40.93 19.46
CA GLU A 35 -10.12 -39.66 19.71
C GLU A 35 -8.63 -39.76 19.43
N SER A 36 -8.02 -38.69 18.90
CA SER A 36 -6.58 -38.48 18.99
C SER A 36 -6.22 -37.00 18.93
N ALA A 37 -5.38 -36.63 19.89
CA ALA A 37 -5.00 -35.28 20.27
C ALA A 37 -4.13 -34.55 19.25
N SER A 38 -4.20 -33.21 19.32
CA SER A 38 -3.50 -32.26 18.47
C SER A 38 -1.99 -32.26 18.65
N SER A 39 -1.26 -32.67 17.61
CA SER A 39 0.12 -32.26 17.36
C SER A 39 0.15 -31.09 16.37
N LEU A 40 0.69 -29.95 16.78
CA LEU A 40 1.01 -28.83 15.89
C LEU A 40 2.21 -29.22 15.01
N SER A 41 1.93 -30.00 13.96
CA SER A 41 2.87 -30.20 12.86
C SER A 41 2.98 -28.90 12.07
N SER A 42 4.21 -28.39 11.99
CA SER A 42 4.63 -27.42 10.98
C SER A 42 4.33 -28.01 9.60
N SER A 43 3.15 -27.69 9.06
CA SER A 43 2.77 -28.07 7.71
C SER A 43 3.77 -27.46 6.76
N ALA A 44 4.61 -28.29 6.15
CA ALA A 44 5.48 -27.90 5.05
C ALA A 44 4.65 -27.10 4.04
N ALA A 45 5.13 -25.92 3.66
CA ALA A 45 4.50 -25.14 2.62
C ALA A 45 4.34 -26.05 1.39
N PRO A 46 3.14 -26.15 0.79
CA PRO A 46 2.94 -27.00 -0.38
C PRO A 46 3.98 -26.61 -1.44
N THR A 47 4.84 -27.54 -1.80
CA THR A 47 5.83 -27.37 -2.88
C THR A 47 5.08 -26.99 -4.14
N VAL A 48 5.26 -25.74 -4.58
CA VAL A 48 4.72 -25.24 -5.84
C VAL A 48 5.30 -26.10 -6.96
N PRO A 49 4.48 -26.83 -7.74
CA PRO A 49 4.98 -27.62 -8.84
C PRO A 49 5.75 -26.74 -9.83
N PRO A 50 6.82 -27.25 -10.48
CA PRO A 50 7.58 -26.48 -11.45
C PRO A 50 6.66 -25.94 -12.58
N PRO A 51 7.00 -24.78 -13.16
CA PRO A 51 6.21 -24.19 -14.24
C PRO A 51 6.16 -25.14 -15.45
N ILE A 52 4.96 -25.48 -15.89
CA ILE A 52 4.75 -26.32 -17.06
C ILE A 52 4.89 -25.44 -18.31
N GLN A 53 5.72 -25.86 -19.26
CA GLN A 53 5.75 -25.24 -20.59
C GLN A 53 4.49 -25.67 -21.35
N ILE A 54 3.56 -24.74 -21.56
CA ILE A 54 2.29 -24.98 -22.26
C ILE A 54 2.46 -24.49 -23.70
N SER A 55 2.34 -25.40 -24.67
CA SER A 55 2.39 -25.03 -26.09
C SER A 55 1.19 -24.15 -26.48
N GLU A 56 1.32 -23.37 -27.56
CA GLU A 56 0.23 -22.52 -28.04
C GLU A 56 -1.02 -23.33 -28.41
N ALA A 57 -0.83 -24.49 -29.05
CA ALA A 57 -1.94 -25.40 -29.37
C ALA A 57 -2.66 -25.91 -28.11
N HIS A 58 -1.91 -26.24 -27.06
CA HIS A 58 -2.48 -26.67 -25.78
C HIS A 58 -3.23 -25.53 -25.09
N ARG A 59 -2.65 -24.33 -25.09
CA ARG A 59 -3.29 -23.10 -24.60
C ARG A 59 -4.61 -22.84 -25.31
N ALA A 60 -4.63 -22.94 -26.64
CA ALA A 60 -5.84 -22.75 -27.45
C ALA A 60 -6.93 -23.79 -27.14
N ALA A 61 -6.57 -25.07 -27.01
CA ALA A 61 -7.51 -26.13 -26.67
C ALA A 61 -8.14 -25.92 -25.27
N VAL A 62 -7.33 -25.59 -24.26
CA VAL A 62 -7.82 -25.33 -22.90
C VAL A 62 -8.68 -24.05 -22.84
N ALA A 63 -8.30 -23.00 -23.57
CA ALA A 63 -9.12 -21.79 -23.64
C ALA A 63 -10.49 -22.05 -24.27
N ARG A 64 -10.56 -22.85 -25.36
CA ARG A 64 -11.84 -23.29 -25.96
C ARG A 64 -12.68 -24.07 -24.96
N MET A 65 -12.08 -25.02 -24.25
CA MET A 65 -12.73 -25.81 -23.21
C MET A 65 -13.31 -24.93 -22.10
N LEU A 66 -12.53 -24.00 -21.56
CA LEU A 66 -12.97 -23.08 -20.50
C LEU A 66 -14.14 -22.20 -20.96
N LYS A 67 -14.09 -21.73 -22.21
CA LYS A 67 -15.19 -20.95 -22.79
C LYS A 67 -16.45 -21.80 -23.00
N ALA A 68 -16.31 -23.05 -23.45
CA ALA A 68 -17.45 -23.96 -23.60
C ALA A 68 -18.13 -24.28 -22.25
N PHE A 69 -17.37 -24.25 -21.15
CA PHE A 69 -17.90 -24.35 -19.79
C PHE A 69 -18.52 -23.07 -19.22
N HIS A 70 -18.48 -21.95 -19.96
CA HIS A 70 -18.78 -20.63 -19.42
C HIS A 70 -17.97 -20.31 -18.15
N ALA A 71 -16.73 -20.82 -18.06
CA ALA A 71 -15.92 -20.70 -16.85
C ALA A 71 -15.61 -19.24 -16.49
N ASP A 72 -15.58 -18.36 -17.49
CA ASP A 72 -15.44 -16.92 -17.34
C ASP A 72 -16.67 -16.26 -16.69
N GLU A 73 -17.88 -16.63 -17.12
CA GLU A 73 -19.13 -16.18 -16.49
C GLU A 73 -19.25 -16.71 -15.06
N LEU A 74 -18.90 -17.99 -14.86
CA LEU A 74 -18.92 -18.62 -13.54
C LEU A 74 -17.93 -17.98 -12.57
N ALA A 75 -16.72 -17.67 -13.03
CA ALA A 75 -15.71 -16.98 -12.23
C ALA A 75 -16.16 -15.55 -11.86
N LEU A 76 -16.73 -14.81 -12.81
CA LEU A 76 -17.27 -13.47 -12.54
C LEU A 76 -18.47 -13.50 -11.60
N TYR A 77 -19.33 -14.52 -11.71
CA TYR A 77 -20.41 -14.69 -10.75
C TYR A 77 -19.88 -15.06 -9.35
N GLY A 78 -18.96 -16.02 -9.26
CA GLY A 78 -18.36 -16.40 -7.99
C GLY A 78 -17.69 -15.20 -7.30
N LEU A 79 -17.06 -14.33 -8.09
CA LEU A 79 -16.56 -13.06 -7.63
C LEU A 79 -17.69 -12.17 -7.10
N LYS A 80 -18.76 -11.91 -7.88
CA LYS A 80 -19.94 -11.12 -7.44
C LYS A 80 -20.57 -11.65 -6.15
N VAL A 81 -20.70 -12.97 -5.99
CA VAL A 81 -21.18 -13.58 -4.75
C VAL A 81 -20.22 -13.32 -3.61
N GLY A 82 -18.91 -13.49 -3.83
CA GLY A 82 -17.89 -13.12 -2.87
C GLY A 82 -17.97 -11.64 -2.47
N LEU A 83 -18.27 -10.75 -3.42
CA LEU A 83 -18.48 -9.32 -3.16
C LEU A 83 -19.69 -9.10 -2.27
N GLN A 84 -20.81 -9.74 -2.60
CA GLN A 84 -22.05 -9.61 -1.86
C GLN A 84 -21.89 -10.14 -0.42
N GLN A 85 -21.22 -11.27 -0.24
CA GLN A 85 -20.90 -11.82 1.08
C GLN A 85 -19.92 -10.92 1.86
N ALA A 86 -18.94 -10.33 1.17
CA ALA A 86 -18.03 -9.37 1.79
C ALA A 86 -18.80 -8.13 2.26
N LYS A 87 -19.69 -7.59 1.42
CA LYS A 87 -20.59 -6.47 1.74
C LYS A 87 -21.52 -6.75 2.91
N GLU A 88 -22.09 -7.95 2.98
CA GLU A 88 -22.96 -8.34 4.09
C GLU A 88 -22.23 -8.40 5.43
N LYS A 89 -20.93 -8.75 5.41
CA LYS A 89 -20.07 -8.75 6.59
C LYS A 89 -19.53 -7.37 6.92
N ASP A 90 -19.21 -6.59 5.90
CA ASP A 90 -18.58 -5.30 5.98
C ASP A 90 -19.00 -4.43 4.78
N PRO A 91 -19.96 -3.50 4.97
CA PRO A 91 -20.40 -2.60 3.90
C PRO A 91 -19.27 -1.80 3.25
N ALA A 92 -18.20 -1.50 3.99
CA ALA A 92 -17.01 -0.79 3.50
C ALA A 92 -16.27 -1.55 2.40
N ALA A 93 -16.38 -2.88 2.42
CA ALA A 93 -15.75 -3.73 1.43
C ALA A 93 -16.35 -3.51 0.03
N GLU A 94 -17.60 -3.06 -0.10
CA GLU A 94 -18.21 -2.92 -1.43
C GLU A 94 -17.47 -1.91 -2.32
N ALA A 95 -17.21 -0.70 -1.82
CA ALA A 95 -16.53 0.34 -2.59
C ALA A 95 -15.09 -0.09 -2.94
N TYR A 96 -14.40 -0.68 -1.95
CA TYR A 96 -13.06 -1.22 -2.10
C TYR A 96 -12.99 -2.31 -3.16
N VAL A 97 -13.86 -3.33 -3.07
CA VAL A 97 -13.76 -4.48 -3.97
C VAL A 97 -14.26 -4.11 -5.38
N ARG A 98 -15.29 -3.26 -5.50
CA ARG A 98 -15.74 -2.75 -6.80
C ARG A 98 -14.62 -2.05 -7.56
N GLU A 99 -13.87 -1.17 -6.90
CA GLU A 99 -12.75 -0.44 -7.51
C GLU A 99 -11.66 -1.36 -8.11
N VAL A 100 -11.50 -2.55 -7.55
CA VAL A 100 -10.44 -3.49 -7.90
C VAL A 100 -10.87 -4.43 -9.01
N PHE A 101 -12.12 -4.85 -8.98
CA PHE A 101 -12.63 -5.90 -9.83
C PHE A 101 -13.44 -5.40 -11.03
N ASP A 102 -13.85 -4.12 -11.07
CA ASP A 102 -14.49 -3.52 -12.24
C ASP A 102 -13.60 -3.56 -13.50
N ALA A 103 -12.28 -3.62 -13.32
CA ALA A 103 -11.32 -3.73 -14.42
C ALA A 103 -11.09 -5.18 -14.89
N VAL A 104 -11.68 -6.17 -14.21
CA VAL A 104 -11.45 -7.59 -14.53
C VAL A 104 -12.41 -8.04 -15.62
N THR A 105 -11.83 -8.50 -16.73
CA THR A 105 -12.56 -9.00 -17.90
C THR A 105 -12.72 -10.53 -17.88
N PRO A 106 -13.74 -11.08 -18.56
CA PRO A 106 -13.88 -12.52 -18.78
C PRO A 106 -12.60 -13.17 -19.36
N ALA A 107 -11.98 -12.52 -20.34
CA ALA A 107 -10.76 -13.02 -20.98
C ALA A 107 -9.58 -13.14 -20.01
N GLN A 108 -9.42 -12.19 -19.08
CA GLN A 108 -8.40 -12.27 -18.04
C GLN A 108 -8.66 -13.41 -17.05
N MET A 109 -9.92 -13.68 -16.71
CA MET A 109 -10.28 -14.84 -15.87
C MET A 109 -9.83 -16.15 -16.54
N VAL A 110 -10.14 -16.32 -17.83
CA VAL A 110 -9.72 -17.50 -18.60
C VAL A 110 -8.19 -17.62 -18.61
N ASP A 111 -7.47 -16.54 -18.95
CA ASP A 111 -6.01 -16.54 -19.01
C ASP A 111 -5.38 -16.93 -17.66
N LYS A 112 -5.96 -16.47 -16.54
CA LYS A 112 -5.48 -16.81 -15.19
C LYS A 112 -5.79 -18.24 -14.79
N MET A 113 -6.93 -18.80 -15.17
CA MET A 113 -7.29 -20.19 -14.86
C MET A 113 -6.57 -21.21 -15.75
N LEU A 114 -6.22 -20.81 -16.98
CA LEU A 114 -5.68 -21.70 -18.00
C LEU A 114 -4.51 -22.58 -17.53
N PRO A 115 -3.49 -22.08 -16.82
CA PRO A 115 -2.37 -22.91 -16.37
C PRO A 115 -2.78 -24.06 -15.45
N ALA A 116 -3.77 -23.82 -14.57
CA ALA A 116 -4.30 -24.85 -13.69
C ALA A 116 -4.99 -25.95 -14.52
N TYR A 117 -5.82 -25.59 -15.50
CA TYR A 117 -6.50 -26.58 -16.34
C TYR A 117 -5.54 -27.32 -17.28
N ALA A 118 -4.56 -26.64 -17.87
CA ALA A 118 -3.57 -27.24 -18.76
C ALA A 118 -2.69 -28.28 -18.07
N ARG A 119 -2.52 -28.19 -16.74
CA ARG A 119 -1.81 -29.19 -15.94
C ARG A 119 -2.52 -30.54 -15.88
N TYR A 120 -3.85 -30.54 -15.91
CA TYR A 120 -4.64 -31.76 -15.72
C TYR A 120 -5.24 -32.32 -17.02
N TYR A 121 -5.44 -31.48 -18.04
CA TYR A 121 -6.01 -31.91 -19.32
C TYR A 121 -4.99 -31.77 -20.45
N SER A 122 -4.82 -32.84 -21.22
CA SER A 122 -4.12 -32.80 -22.50
C SER A 122 -4.91 -31.99 -23.55
N PRO A 123 -4.30 -31.54 -24.65
CA PRO A 123 -5.01 -30.85 -25.72
C PRO A 123 -6.22 -31.63 -26.26
N ALA A 124 -6.06 -32.95 -26.48
CA ALA A 124 -7.13 -33.81 -26.99
C ALA A 124 -8.30 -33.95 -25.99
N GLU A 125 -8.00 -34.08 -24.70
CA GLU A 125 -9.03 -34.10 -23.65
C GLU A 125 -9.78 -32.77 -23.59
N ALA A 126 -9.06 -31.64 -23.66
CA ALA A 126 -9.65 -30.32 -23.64
C ALA A 126 -10.57 -30.08 -24.86
N ASP A 127 -10.16 -30.48 -26.06
CA ASP A 127 -10.98 -30.39 -27.27
C ASP A 127 -12.22 -31.30 -27.21
N ALA A 128 -12.08 -32.53 -26.69
CA ALA A 128 -13.22 -33.44 -26.52
C ALA A 128 -14.27 -32.87 -25.53
N ILE A 129 -13.80 -32.28 -24.43
CA ILE A 129 -14.67 -31.59 -23.46
C ILE A 129 -15.34 -30.39 -24.13
N ALA A 130 -14.57 -29.53 -24.82
CA ALA A 130 -15.10 -28.36 -25.51
C ALA A 130 -16.20 -28.75 -26.51
N GLN A 131 -15.93 -29.76 -27.34
CA GLN A 131 -16.87 -30.25 -28.35
C GLN A 131 -18.19 -30.72 -27.74
N PHE A 132 -18.15 -31.47 -26.63
CA PHE A 132 -19.37 -31.90 -25.95
C PHE A 132 -20.17 -30.72 -25.42
N PHE A 133 -19.52 -29.78 -24.71
CA PHE A 133 -20.21 -28.66 -24.09
C PHE A 133 -20.75 -27.62 -25.09
N THR A 134 -20.28 -27.65 -26.34
CA THR A 134 -20.88 -26.87 -27.44
C THR A 134 -22.13 -27.50 -28.07
N THR A 135 -22.46 -28.76 -27.74
CA THR A 135 -23.70 -29.39 -28.23
C THR A 135 -24.95 -28.81 -27.54
N PRO A 136 -26.17 -28.95 -28.10
CA PRO A 136 -27.39 -28.48 -27.43
C PRO A 136 -27.58 -29.07 -26.02
N VAL A 137 -27.26 -30.36 -25.83
CA VAL A 137 -27.35 -31.01 -24.52
C VAL A 137 -26.27 -30.50 -23.56
N GLY A 138 -25.03 -30.30 -24.03
CA GLY A 138 -23.94 -29.77 -23.22
C GLY A 138 -24.19 -28.33 -22.78
N ALA A 139 -24.67 -27.49 -23.70
CA ALA A 139 -25.06 -26.12 -23.41
C ALA A 139 -26.24 -26.05 -22.41
N LYS A 140 -27.24 -26.93 -22.56
CA LYS A 140 -28.36 -27.05 -21.61
C LYS A 140 -27.87 -27.48 -20.22
N PHE A 141 -26.94 -28.44 -20.16
CA PHE A 141 -26.33 -28.89 -18.91
C PHE A 141 -25.59 -27.75 -18.19
N VAL A 142 -24.68 -27.06 -18.88
CA VAL A 142 -23.90 -25.95 -18.28
C VAL A 142 -24.81 -24.79 -17.91
N GLY A 143 -25.71 -24.39 -18.80
CA GLY A 143 -26.67 -23.30 -18.53
C GLY A 143 -27.56 -23.58 -17.32
N GLY A 144 -28.02 -24.81 -17.14
CA GLY A 144 -28.77 -25.19 -15.94
C GLY A 144 -27.92 -25.23 -14.67
N MET A 145 -26.67 -25.70 -14.76
CA MET A 145 -25.71 -25.63 -13.65
C MET A 145 -25.44 -24.18 -13.23
N VAL A 146 -25.18 -23.29 -14.19
CA VAL A 146 -25.02 -21.84 -13.94
C VAL A 146 -26.29 -21.31 -13.27
N LYS A 147 -27.46 -21.54 -13.86
CA LYS A 147 -28.75 -21.05 -13.36
C LYS A 147 -29.03 -21.48 -11.92
N ASP A 148 -28.79 -22.75 -11.57
CA ASP A 148 -29.00 -23.23 -10.19
C ASP A 148 -28.01 -22.61 -9.22
N MET A 149 -26.73 -22.48 -9.62
CA MET A 149 -25.72 -21.81 -8.81
C MET A 149 -26.06 -20.33 -8.60
N LEU A 150 -26.53 -19.63 -9.64
CA LEU A 150 -27.02 -18.25 -9.57
C LEU A 150 -28.16 -18.08 -8.54
N ALA A 151 -29.01 -19.10 -8.43
CA ALA A 151 -30.12 -19.15 -7.49
C ALA A 151 -29.74 -19.68 -6.09
N GLY A 152 -28.45 -19.98 -5.84
CA GLY A 152 -28.00 -20.58 -4.58
C GLY A 152 -28.52 -22.00 -4.35
N ARG A 153 -28.97 -22.70 -5.40
CA ARG A 153 -29.49 -24.07 -5.34
C ARG A 153 -28.40 -25.07 -5.64
N LYS A 154 -28.51 -26.26 -5.04
CA LYS A 154 -27.68 -27.40 -5.42
C LYS A 154 -28.11 -27.86 -6.82
N PHE A 155 -27.16 -27.90 -7.75
CA PHE A 155 -27.41 -28.43 -9.09
C PHE A 155 -27.87 -29.89 -9.04
N SER A 156 -28.86 -30.23 -9.86
CA SER A 156 -29.38 -31.59 -10.04
C SER A 156 -29.64 -31.84 -11.52
N LEU A 157 -29.60 -33.10 -11.97
CA LEU A 157 -29.98 -33.42 -13.34
C LEU A 157 -31.49 -33.23 -13.58
N GLU A 158 -32.29 -33.37 -12.53
CA GLU A 158 -33.75 -33.21 -12.58
C GLU A 158 -34.15 -31.78 -12.95
N SER A 159 -33.41 -30.77 -12.47
CA SER A 159 -33.67 -29.36 -12.78
C SER A 159 -33.41 -28.99 -14.25
N LEU A 160 -32.74 -29.85 -15.02
CA LEU A 160 -32.50 -29.65 -16.43
C LEU A 160 -33.70 -30.00 -17.32
N HIS A 161 -34.66 -30.79 -16.83
CA HIS A 161 -35.79 -31.31 -17.62
C HIS A 161 -35.31 -31.88 -18.97
N LEU A 162 -34.34 -32.81 -18.92
CA LEU A 162 -33.81 -33.48 -20.12
C LEU A 162 -34.81 -34.50 -20.65
N THR A 163 -35.03 -34.52 -21.96
CA THR A 163 -35.81 -35.57 -22.61
C THR A 163 -35.01 -36.88 -22.64
N SER A 164 -35.69 -38.01 -22.86
CA SER A 164 -35.01 -39.30 -23.05
C SER A 164 -33.99 -39.27 -24.19
N SER A 165 -34.24 -38.50 -25.26
CA SER A 165 -33.31 -38.35 -26.38
C SER A 165 -32.09 -37.48 -26.03
N GLU A 166 -32.22 -36.52 -25.12
CA GLU A 166 -31.10 -35.71 -24.61
C GLU A 166 -30.27 -36.47 -23.56
N MET A 167 -30.87 -37.41 -22.83
CA MET A 167 -30.15 -38.22 -21.83
C MET A 167 -29.12 -39.17 -22.46
N VAL A 168 -29.36 -39.66 -23.68
CA VAL A 168 -28.43 -40.57 -24.38
C VAL A 168 -27.06 -39.91 -24.63
N PRO A 169 -26.95 -38.75 -25.29
CA PRO A 169 -25.64 -38.11 -25.51
C PRO A 169 -24.97 -37.65 -24.20
N LEU A 170 -25.75 -37.22 -23.20
CA LEU A 170 -25.18 -36.86 -21.88
C LEU A 170 -24.56 -38.07 -21.18
N THR A 171 -25.30 -39.16 -21.07
CA THR A 171 -24.81 -40.39 -20.43
C THR A 171 -23.63 -40.99 -21.19
N SER A 172 -23.68 -40.98 -22.53
CA SER A 172 -22.55 -41.39 -23.38
C SER A 172 -21.28 -40.60 -23.07
N PHE A 173 -21.37 -39.26 -22.98
CA PHE A 173 -20.23 -38.44 -22.59
C PHE A 173 -19.74 -38.75 -21.17
N LEU A 174 -20.65 -38.85 -20.19
CA LEU A 174 -20.30 -39.12 -18.79
C LEU A 174 -19.57 -40.47 -18.59
N MET A 175 -19.78 -41.43 -19.49
CA MET A 175 -19.09 -42.72 -19.49
C MET A 175 -17.68 -42.67 -20.12
N THR A 176 -17.30 -41.58 -20.78
CA THR A 176 -15.96 -41.45 -21.36
C THR A 176 -14.87 -41.33 -20.28
N PRO A 177 -13.64 -41.81 -20.54
CA PRO A 177 -12.51 -41.61 -19.63
C PRO A 177 -12.29 -40.13 -19.29
N THR A 178 -12.49 -39.24 -20.27
CA THR A 178 -12.37 -37.79 -20.12
C THR A 178 -13.37 -37.22 -19.10
N ALA A 179 -14.65 -37.61 -19.18
CA ALA A 179 -15.66 -37.15 -18.23
C ALA A 179 -15.45 -37.70 -16.81
N GLN A 180 -15.05 -38.97 -16.69
CA GLN A 180 -14.69 -39.54 -15.39
C GLN A 180 -13.49 -38.84 -14.76
N LYS A 181 -12.53 -38.40 -15.59
CA LYS A 181 -11.36 -37.64 -15.14
C LYS A 181 -11.76 -36.29 -14.56
N ILE A 182 -12.75 -35.60 -15.14
CA ILE A 182 -13.25 -34.32 -14.61
C ILE A 182 -13.57 -34.44 -13.12
N GLY A 183 -14.38 -35.43 -12.71
CA GLY A 183 -14.73 -35.64 -11.31
C GLY A 183 -13.53 -35.91 -10.38
N LYS A 184 -12.47 -36.53 -10.90
CA LYS A 184 -11.25 -36.85 -10.13
C LYS A 184 -10.33 -35.65 -9.95
N VAL A 185 -10.16 -34.83 -10.99
CA VAL A 185 -9.18 -33.74 -10.99
C VAL A 185 -9.77 -32.38 -10.61
N GLN A 186 -11.10 -32.21 -10.69
CA GLN A 186 -11.75 -30.94 -10.38
C GLN A 186 -11.43 -30.39 -8.98
N PRO A 187 -11.37 -31.20 -7.90
CA PRO A 187 -10.99 -30.67 -6.58
C PRO A 187 -9.58 -30.06 -6.57
N MET A 188 -8.63 -30.66 -7.31
CA MET A 188 -7.26 -30.16 -7.41
C MET A 188 -7.20 -28.87 -8.24
N ILE A 189 -7.90 -28.82 -9.37
CA ILE A 189 -8.05 -27.61 -10.18
C ILE A 189 -8.65 -26.48 -9.35
N ASN A 190 -9.72 -26.75 -8.59
CA ASN A 190 -10.37 -25.76 -7.74
C ASN A 190 -9.40 -25.17 -6.72
N GLN A 191 -8.57 -26.03 -6.08
CA GLN A 191 -7.57 -25.59 -5.12
C GLN A 191 -6.49 -24.71 -5.78
N GLU A 192 -6.00 -25.09 -6.96
CA GLU A 192 -5.01 -24.30 -7.69
C GLU A 192 -5.57 -22.96 -8.17
N VAL A 193 -6.77 -22.95 -8.76
CA VAL A 193 -7.46 -21.75 -9.21
C VAL A 193 -7.71 -20.80 -8.04
N ALA A 194 -8.16 -21.32 -6.89
CA ALA A 194 -8.32 -20.49 -5.68
C ALA A 194 -6.99 -19.88 -5.21
N GLY A 195 -5.87 -20.60 -5.33
CA GLY A 195 -4.53 -20.07 -5.11
C GLY A 195 -4.18 -18.94 -6.06
N ILE A 196 -4.35 -19.16 -7.37
CA ILE A 196 -4.07 -18.17 -8.42
C ILE A 196 -4.91 -16.91 -8.22
N MET A 197 -6.21 -17.05 -7.97
CA MET A 197 -7.13 -15.92 -7.80
C MET A 197 -6.78 -15.08 -6.56
N ARG A 198 -6.34 -15.71 -5.46
CA ARG A 198 -5.86 -14.96 -4.28
C ARG A 198 -4.61 -14.14 -4.60
N THR A 199 -3.62 -14.74 -5.26
CA THR A 199 -2.38 -14.04 -5.64
C THR A 199 -2.66 -12.91 -6.62
N TRP A 200 -3.45 -13.18 -7.67
CA TRP A 200 -3.79 -12.18 -8.67
C TRP A 200 -4.65 -11.06 -8.09
N GLY A 201 -5.59 -11.36 -7.20
CA GLY A 201 -6.33 -10.34 -6.45
C GLY A 201 -5.39 -9.41 -5.68
N ALA A 202 -4.40 -9.94 -4.97
CA ALA A 202 -3.39 -9.14 -4.28
C ALA A 202 -2.51 -8.30 -5.24
N GLU A 203 -2.21 -8.80 -6.43
CA GLU A 203 -1.51 -8.04 -7.48
C GLU A 203 -2.34 -6.88 -8.02
N LEU A 204 -3.63 -7.13 -8.34
CA LEU A 204 -4.57 -6.09 -8.77
C LEU A 204 -4.70 -5.00 -7.70
N MET A 205 -4.79 -5.41 -6.43
CA MET A 205 -4.80 -4.48 -5.30
C MET A 205 -3.58 -3.58 -5.27
N ARG A 206 -2.39 -4.20 -5.35
CA ARG A 206 -1.12 -3.46 -5.30
C ARG A 206 -1.00 -2.51 -6.49
N ALA A 207 -1.37 -2.95 -7.69
CA ALA A 207 -1.35 -2.12 -8.89
C ALA A 207 -2.30 -0.92 -8.75
N ARG A 208 -3.51 -1.13 -8.19
CA ARG A 208 -4.47 -0.05 -7.94
C ARG A 208 -3.93 0.94 -6.91
N MET A 209 -3.43 0.45 -5.77
CA MET A 209 -2.84 1.29 -4.74
C MET A 209 -1.68 2.12 -5.29
N LYS A 210 -0.75 1.51 -6.04
CA LYS A 210 0.36 2.23 -6.69
C LYS A 210 -0.15 3.34 -7.60
N LYS A 211 -1.15 3.04 -8.45
CA LYS A 211 -1.76 4.03 -9.35
C LYS A 211 -2.39 5.19 -8.58
N SER A 212 -3.10 4.90 -7.49
CA SER A 212 -3.70 5.93 -6.63
C SER A 212 -2.67 6.78 -5.91
N MET A 213 -1.49 6.23 -5.57
CA MET A 213 -0.41 6.95 -4.87
C MET A 213 0.47 7.81 -5.78
N THR A 214 0.35 7.70 -7.10
CA THR A 214 1.13 8.51 -8.06
C THR A 214 1.13 10.02 -7.76
N PRO A 215 -0.01 10.67 -7.43
CA PRO A 215 -0.01 12.09 -7.09
C PRO A 215 0.80 12.42 -5.83
N LEU A 216 0.77 11.54 -4.83
CA LEU A 216 1.58 11.68 -3.61
C LEU A 216 3.07 11.55 -3.92
N VAL A 217 3.45 10.55 -4.71
CA VAL A 217 4.83 10.37 -5.17
C VAL A 217 5.32 11.61 -5.93
N ALA A 218 4.51 12.15 -6.84
CA ALA A 218 4.85 13.36 -7.58
C ALA A 218 5.02 14.59 -6.66
N GLN A 219 4.17 14.73 -5.64
CA GLN A 219 4.31 15.78 -4.62
C GLN A 219 5.62 15.64 -3.85
N ILE A 220 5.93 14.43 -3.37
CA ILE A 220 7.18 14.15 -2.65
C ILE A 220 8.40 14.47 -3.53
N ASP A 221 8.37 14.10 -4.80
CA ASP A 221 9.47 14.37 -5.73
C ASP A 221 9.65 15.88 -5.95
N SER A 222 8.55 16.63 -6.09
CA SER A 222 8.59 18.10 -6.15
C SER A 222 9.14 18.73 -4.87
N ASP A 223 8.75 18.22 -3.70
CA ASP A 223 9.22 18.69 -2.40
C ASP A 223 10.73 18.39 -2.22
N LEU A 224 11.23 17.27 -2.75
CA LEU A 224 12.65 16.93 -2.74
C LEU A 224 13.47 17.82 -3.67
N VAL A 225 12.95 18.14 -4.87
CA VAL A 225 13.62 19.02 -5.82
C VAL A 225 13.70 20.44 -5.27
N SER A 226 12.59 20.98 -4.75
CA SER A 226 12.55 22.34 -4.18
C SER A 226 13.49 22.52 -2.99
N GLN A 227 13.72 21.48 -2.17
CA GLN A 227 14.69 21.53 -1.08
C GLN A 227 16.17 21.57 -1.55
N GLY A 228 16.46 21.17 -2.79
CA GLY A 228 17.80 21.20 -3.37
C GLY A 228 18.11 22.49 -4.14
N VAL A 229 17.12 23.37 -4.33
CA VAL A 229 17.24 24.62 -5.09
C VAL A 229 17.29 25.79 -4.12
N ALA A 230 18.14 26.78 -4.40
CA ALA A 230 18.22 27.99 -3.58
C ALA A 230 16.83 28.68 -3.51
N PRO A 231 16.44 29.33 -2.40
CA PRO A 231 15.08 29.82 -2.17
C PRO A 231 14.50 30.89 -3.13
N GLY A 232 15.18 31.24 -4.22
CA GLY A 232 14.69 32.14 -5.26
C GLY A 232 14.50 31.49 -6.64
N ASP A 233 15.00 30.26 -6.82
CA ASP A 233 15.03 29.58 -8.13
C ASP A 233 14.08 28.36 -8.17
N ALA A 234 13.38 28.07 -7.08
CA ALA A 234 12.45 26.95 -7.02
C ALA A 234 11.31 27.23 -8.02
N PRO A 235 11.12 26.40 -9.06
CA PRO A 235 9.96 26.53 -9.93
C PRO A 235 8.74 26.38 -9.02
N GLY A 236 7.88 27.41 -9.02
CA GLY A 236 6.66 27.42 -8.21
C GLY A 236 5.94 26.08 -8.35
N SER A 237 5.45 25.52 -7.23
CA SER A 237 4.87 24.18 -7.11
C SER A 237 3.64 24.00 -8.02
N GLY A 238 3.87 23.93 -9.32
CA GLY A 238 2.89 23.83 -10.40
C GLY A 238 2.30 22.42 -10.50
N LEU A 239 2.40 21.63 -9.43
CA LEU A 239 1.60 20.42 -9.29
C LEU A 239 0.15 20.84 -9.18
N LYS A 240 -0.49 20.89 -10.35
CA LYS A 240 -1.94 20.89 -10.50
C LYS A 240 -2.48 19.88 -9.49
N ALA A 241 -3.34 20.33 -8.59
CA ALA A 241 -4.10 19.44 -7.73
C ALA A 241 -4.61 18.29 -8.60
N ALA A 242 -4.40 17.05 -8.16
CA ALA A 242 -5.00 15.90 -8.82
C ALA A 242 -6.47 16.26 -9.10
N PRO A 243 -6.95 16.10 -10.33
CA PRO A 243 -8.25 16.63 -10.73
C PRO A 243 -9.29 16.23 -9.69
N ALA A 244 -9.89 17.23 -9.04
CA ALA A 244 -10.86 17.04 -7.95
C ALA A 244 -12.15 16.31 -8.42
N GLY A 245 -12.24 15.95 -9.70
CA GLY A 245 -13.36 15.25 -10.29
C GLY A 245 -13.01 13.80 -10.65
N GLY A 246 -13.57 12.85 -9.91
CA GLY A 246 -14.12 11.65 -10.54
C GLY A 246 -13.72 10.29 -9.99
N GLN A 247 -12.66 10.16 -9.17
CA GLN A 247 -12.32 8.84 -8.59
C GLN A 247 -12.54 8.81 -7.08
N THR A 248 -13.71 8.32 -6.68
CA THR A 248 -14.25 8.27 -5.31
C THR A 248 -13.79 7.06 -4.48
N GLY A 249 -12.75 6.36 -4.93
CA GLY A 249 -12.25 5.15 -4.26
C GLY A 249 -11.47 5.41 -2.96
N PRO A 250 -11.50 4.49 -1.99
CA PRO A 250 -10.79 4.64 -0.70
C PRO A 250 -9.29 4.86 -0.87
N TRP A 251 -8.64 4.25 -1.88
CA TRP A 251 -7.20 4.46 -2.12
C TRP A 251 -6.87 5.87 -2.61
N ASN A 252 -7.79 6.50 -3.34
CA ASN A 252 -7.62 7.91 -3.71
C ASN A 252 -7.85 8.82 -2.50
N ALA A 253 -8.76 8.46 -1.58
CA ALA A 253 -8.90 9.18 -0.32
C ALA A 253 -7.59 9.12 0.50
N VAL A 254 -6.96 7.94 0.62
CA VAL A 254 -5.64 7.80 1.27
C VAL A 254 -4.60 8.71 0.59
N ALA A 255 -4.48 8.64 -0.73
CA ALA A 255 -3.52 9.44 -1.48
C ALA A 255 -3.77 10.95 -1.32
N ASN A 256 -5.02 11.39 -1.37
CA ASN A 256 -5.41 12.78 -1.20
C ASN A 256 -5.09 13.32 0.20
N ILE A 257 -5.33 12.51 1.25
CA ILE A 257 -4.91 12.86 2.62
C ILE A 257 -3.38 13.00 2.68
N GLY A 258 -2.64 12.05 2.08
CA GLY A 258 -1.18 12.12 2.01
C GLY A 258 -0.68 13.38 1.31
N VAL A 259 -1.26 13.73 0.15
CA VAL A 259 -0.91 14.95 -0.60
C VAL A 259 -1.22 16.20 0.21
N ALA A 260 -2.40 16.27 0.83
CA ALA A 260 -2.79 17.42 1.64
C ALA A 260 -1.87 17.59 2.86
N ALA A 261 -1.54 16.49 3.55
CA ALA A 261 -0.62 16.51 4.68
C ALA A 261 0.81 16.91 4.26
N SER A 262 1.30 16.40 3.12
CA SER A 262 2.62 16.78 2.57
C SER A 262 2.67 18.27 2.26
N LYS A 263 1.63 18.82 1.61
CA LYS A 263 1.54 20.25 1.28
C LYS A 263 1.52 21.12 2.53
N ALA A 264 0.64 20.81 3.48
CA ALA A 264 0.55 21.58 4.73
C ALA A 264 1.86 21.51 5.55
N ALA A 265 2.54 20.36 5.56
CA ALA A 265 3.85 20.23 6.18
C ALA A 265 4.94 21.04 5.45
N ALA A 266 4.91 21.07 4.12
CA ALA A 266 5.82 21.89 3.32
C ALA A 266 5.58 23.39 3.54
N GLU A 267 4.33 23.82 3.62
CA GLU A 267 3.94 25.21 3.94
C GLU A 267 4.44 25.62 5.33
N ALA A 268 4.22 24.78 6.36
CA ALA A 268 4.72 25.04 7.70
C ALA A 268 6.25 25.18 7.74
N ARG A 269 6.96 24.34 6.98
CA ARG A 269 8.43 24.44 6.84
C ARG A 269 8.84 25.72 6.11
N GLN A 270 8.17 26.07 5.03
CA GLN A 270 8.47 27.27 4.25
C GLN A 270 8.32 28.53 5.13
N HIS A 271 7.24 28.62 5.91
CA HIS A 271 7.04 29.72 6.86
C HIS A 271 8.18 29.81 7.88
N TYR A 272 8.63 28.69 8.44
CA TYR A 272 9.78 28.66 9.33
C TYR A 272 11.06 29.13 8.65
N GLN A 273 11.34 28.66 7.42
CA GLN A 273 12.53 29.04 6.67
C GLN A 273 12.53 30.53 6.30
N ASP A 274 11.36 31.08 5.97
CA ASP A 274 11.21 32.51 5.70
C ASP A 274 11.40 33.35 6.98
N ASP A 275 10.83 32.92 8.11
CA ASP A 275 11.09 33.53 9.42
C ASP A 275 12.59 33.53 9.77
N VAL A 276 13.26 32.38 9.65
CA VAL A 276 14.70 32.24 9.93
C VAL A 276 15.52 33.10 8.97
N ARG A 277 15.19 33.14 7.67
CA ARG A 277 15.90 33.97 6.70
C ARG A 277 15.76 35.45 7.03
N THR A 278 14.54 35.91 7.30
CA THR A 278 14.27 37.32 7.63
C THR A 278 14.94 37.71 8.93
N LEU A 279 14.79 36.92 9.99
CA LEU A 279 15.43 37.18 11.28
C LEU A 279 16.95 37.09 11.18
N GLY A 280 17.48 36.13 10.42
CA GLY A 280 18.91 35.94 10.21
C GLY A 280 19.55 37.05 9.41
N ALA A 281 18.87 37.58 8.38
CA ALA A 281 19.32 38.77 7.66
C ALA A 281 19.36 40.02 8.55
N GLN A 282 18.50 40.08 9.58
CA GLN A 282 18.50 41.15 10.58
C GLN A 282 19.54 40.91 11.70
N MET A 283 20.04 39.68 11.86
CA MET A 283 21.11 39.38 12.80
C MET A 283 22.44 39.90 12.26
N GLN A 284 23.08 40.77 13.02
CA GLN A 284 24.40 41.29 12.65
C GLN A 284 25.47 40.41 13.26
N LEU A 285 25.76 39.27 12.63
CA LEU A 285 26.83 38.36 13.03
C LEU A 285 28.23 38.84 12.59
N GLY A 286 28.30 39.93 11.82
CA GLY A 286 29.55 40.55 11.39
C GLY A 286 30.25 41.35 12.50
N ALA A 287 31.48 41.78 12.22
CA ALA A 287 32.34 42.45 13.20
C ALA A 287 31.67 43.69 13.84
N SER A 288 30.99 44.52 13.03
CA SER A 288 30.26 45.71 13.51
C SER A 288 29.02 45.39 14.36
N GLY A 289 28.43 44.21 14.17
CA GLY A 289 27.30 43.76 14.96
C GLY A 289 27.70 43.29 16.35
N LEU A 290 28.86 42.65 16.46
CA LEU A 290 29.39 42.10 17.71
C LEU A 290 30.11 43.15 18.59
N THR A 291 30.30 44.37 18.11
CA THR A 291 30.91 45.46 18.90
C THR A 291 29.93 46.57 19.27
N SER A 292 28.64 46.43 18.94
CA SER A 292 27.61 47.45 19.16
C SER A 292 26.53 46.92 20.11
N ALA A 293 26.30 47.62 21.22
CA ALA A 293 25.30 47.23 22.22
C ALA A 293 23.89 47.09 21.63
N ASP A 294 23.48 48.04 20.78
CA ASP A 294 22.16 48.03 20.14
C ASP A 294 22.00 46.85 19.17
N ASN A 295 23.06 46.54 18.41
CA ASN A 295 23.06 45.41 17.48
C ASN A 295 23.05 44.07 18.21
N ILE A 296 23.78 43.95 19.31
CA ILE A 296 23.78 42.78 20.19
C ILE A 296 22.39 42.57 20.78
N ALA A 297 21.79 43.60 21.37
CA ALA A 297 20.44 43.52 21.95
C ALA A 297 19.39 43.11 20.91
N THR A 298 19.45 43.70 19.72
CA THR A 298 18.57 43.35 18.59
C THR A 298 18.77 41.89 18.16
N SER A 299 20.02 41.44 18.05
CA SER A 299 20.31 40.08 17.61
C SER A 299 19.89 39.02 18.63
N LYS A 300 20.05 39.28 19.94
CA LYS A 300 19.51 38.41 21.01
C LYS A 300 18.00 38.26 20.91
N LYS A 301 17.27 39.36 20.69
CA LYS A 301 15.82 39.32 20.48
C LYS A 301 15.45 38.50 19.23
N ASN A 302 16.23 38.61 18.15
CA ASN A 302 15.99 37.83 16.94
C ASN A 302 16.24 36.33 17.15
N VAL A 303 17.28 35.94 17.91
CA VAL A 303 17.52 34.54 18.30
C VAL A 303 16.33 33.97 19.09
N GLN A 304 15.78 34.74 20.03
CA GLN A 304 14.58 34.33 20.76
C GLN A 304 13.39 34.10 19.82
N ARG A 305 13.14 35.03 18.89
CA ARG A 305 12.05 34.90 17.90
C ARG A 305 12.24 33.73 16.94
N MET A 306 13.48 33.37 16.61
CA MET A 306 13.77 32.15 15.85
C MET A 306 13.38 30.90 16.65
N GLY A 307 13.66 30.86 17.95
CA GLY A 307 13.22 29.78 18.84
C GLY A 307 11.70 29.63 18.89
N GLU A 308 10.98 30.75 19.01
CA GLU A 308 9.51 30.78 18.95
C GLU A 308 8.98 30.31 17.58
N SER A 309 9.67 30.63 16.48
CA SER A 309 9.31 30.14 15.15
C SER A 309 9.55 28.63 15.01
N LEU A 310 10.65 28.10 15.53
CA LEU A 310 10.94 26.67 15.57
C LEU A 310 9.84 25.91 16.33
N ASP A 311 9.43 26.38 17.50
CA ASP A 311 8.39 25.72 18.30
C ASP A 311 7.04 25.72 17.57
N ARG A 312 6.66 26.84 16.93
CA ARG A 312 5.45 26.93 16.09
C ARG A 312 5.50 25.94 14.92
N TYR A 313 6.65 25.79 14.27
CA TYR A 313 6.84 24.84 13.18
C TYR A 313 6.63 23.39 13.65
N LEU A 314 7.29 22.99 14.74
CA LEU A 314 7.19 21.64 15.29
C LEU A 314 5.74 21.32 15.69
N GLN A 315 5.05 22.25 16.36
CA GLN A 315 3.64 22.10 16.72
C GLN A 315 2.71 22.00 15.50
N SER A 316 2.92 22.85 14.49
CA SER A 316 2.12 22.84 13.27
C SER A 316 2.25 21.52 12.52
N TYR A 317 3.48 21.00 12.43
CA TYR A 317 3.73 19.71 11.80
C TYR A 317 3.01 18.56 12.53
N ASP A 318 3.13 18.51 13.87
CA ASP A 318 2.49 17.47 14.67
C ASP A 318 0.96 17.52 14.53
N GLN A 319 0.38 18.72 14.49
CA GLN A 319 -1.05 18.92 14.24
C GLN A 319 -1.46 18.41 12.85
N VAL A 320 -0.71 18.76 11.79
CA VAL A 320 -0.98 18.27 10.43
C VAL A 320 -0.99 16.74 10.37
N MET A 321 -0.02 16.07 11.01
CA MET A 321 0.05 14.62 11.00
C MET A 321 -1.05 13.95 11.83
N LYS A 322 -1.44 14.57 12.96
CA LYS A 322 -2.57 14.12 13.77
C LYS A 322 -3.87 14.18 12.96
N GLU A 323 -4.14 15.30 12.30
CA GLU A 323 -5.32 15.46 11.44
C GLU A 323 -5.31 14.48 10.26
N ALA A 324 -4.14 14.26 9.64
CA ALA A 324 -4.00 13.27 8.58
C ALA A 324 -4.37 11.86 9.08
N ARG A 325 -3.89 11.49 10.28
CA ARG A 325 -4.22 10.21 10.90
C ARG A 325 -5.71 10.08 11.18
N GLU A 326 -6.34 11.09 11.75
CA GLU A 326 -7.78 11.12 12.03
C GLU A 326 -8.60 10.95 10.75
N LYS A 327 -8.21 11.64 9.67
CA LYS A 327 -8.82 11.47 8.34
C LYS A 327 -8.62 10.06 7.78
N MET A 328 -7.45 9.43 7.98
CA MET A 328 -7.22 8.04 7.56
C MET A 328 -8.07 7.05 8.35
N VAL A 329 -8.27 7.28 9.65
CA VAL A 329 -9.18 6.48 10.49
C VAL A 329 -10.63 6.62 10.02
N ALA A 330 -11.01 7.74 9.42
CA ALA A 330 -12.35 7.93 8.88
C ALA A 330 -12.58 7.27 7.51
N ILE A 331 -11.54 6.74 6.85
CA ILE A 331 -11.71 6.05 5.57
C ILE A 331 -12.45 4.73 5.79
N ASP A 332 -13.46 4.52 4.94
CA ASP A 332 -14.22 3.29 4.85
C ASP A 332 -13.41 2.23 4.10
N LEU A 333 -12.75 1.36 4.87
CA LEU A 333 -11.90 0.27 4.39
C LEU A 333 -12.19 -0.98 5.21
N PRO A 334 -12.03 -2.18 4.62
CA PRO A 334 -12.05 -3.42 5.38
C PRO A 334 -11.10 -3.39 6.57
N GLU A 335 -11.56 -3.84 7.74
CA GLU A 335 -10.86 -3.67 9.02
C GLU A 335 -9.40 -4.16 8.98
N ASN A 336 -9.14 -5.30 8.34
CA ASN A 336 -7.79 -5.84 8.19
C ASN A 336 -6.87 -4.95 7.34
N LEU A 337 -7.41 -4.29 6.31
CA LEU A 337 -6.67 -3.38 5.45
C LEU A 337 -6.48 -2.02 6.11
N LYS A 338 -7.52 -1.54 6.81
CA LYS A 338 -7.47 -0.33 7.63
C LYS A 338 -6.40 -0.45 8.71
N ALA A 339 -6.38 -1.56 9.44
CA ALA A 339 -5.35 -1.84 10.44
C ALA A 339 -3.93 -1.85 9.84
N ALA A 340 -3.73 -2.50 8.68
CA ALA A 340 -2.44 -2.53 8.00
C ALA A 340 -2.03 -1.13 7.49
N LEU A 341 -2.97 -0.36 6.95
CA LEU A 341 -2.75 1.02 6.51
C LEU A 341 -2.32 1.91 7.69
N LEU A 342 -3.09 1.89 8.79
CA LEU A 342 -2.82 2.69 9.97
C LEU A 342 -1.51 2.28 10.64
N GLN A 343 -1.19 0.98 10.68
CA GLN A 343 0.12 0.52 11.16
C GLN A 343 1.26 1.07 10.31
N GLY A 344 1.13 1.02 8.97
CA GLY A 344 2.13 1.58 8.06
C GLY A 344 2.30 3.09 8.26
N PHE A 345 1.19 3.81 8.42
CA PHE A 345 1.19 5.24 8.72
C PHE A 345 1.85 5.56 10.06
N ASP A 346 1.49 4.83 11.14
CA ASP A 346 2.03 5.04 12.49
C ASP A 346 3.54 4.75 12.55
N ILE A 347 4.04 3.75 11.82
CA ILE A 347 5.49 3.50 11.66
C ILE A 347 6.16 4.69 10.96
N GLY A 348 5.54 5.23 9.91
CA GLY A 348 6.03 6.42 9.22
C GLY A 348 6.05 7.65 10.14
N LEU A 349 5.00 7.85 10.91
CA LEU A 349 4.85 8.95 11.86
C LEU A 349 5.89 8.88 12.98
N ALA A 350 6.10 7.70 13.57
CA ALA A 350 7.09 7.50 14.63
C ALA A 350 8.51 7.85 14.14
N ARG A 351 8.88 7.42 12.93
CA ARG A 351 10.16 7.79 12.30
C ARG A 351 10.27 9.30 12.08
N SER A 352 9.22 9.88 11.51
CA SER A 352 9.17 11.32 11.26
C SER A 352 9.30 12.14 12.55
N TYR A 353 8.73 11.66 13.66
CA TYR A 353 8.85 12.28 14.97
C TYR A 353 10.27 12.23 15.53
N ASP A 354 10.95 11.07 15.45
CA ASP A 354 12.36 10.94 15.83
C ASP A 354 13.26 11.92 15.07
N GLU A 355 13.04 12.04 13.75
CA GLU A 355 13.77 13.01 12.92
C GLU A 355 13.53 14.46 13.36
N ARG A 356 12.28 14.81 13.68
CA ARG A 356 11.91 16.16 14.13
C ARG A 356 12.49 16.49 15.49
N ILE A 357 12.54 15.54 16.42
CA ILE A 357 13.21 15.73 17.71
C ILE A 357 14.68 16.04 17.46
N ARG A 358 15.40 15.19 16.71
CA ARG A 358 16.82 15.38 16.41
C ARG A 358 17.09 16.72 15.73
N TYR A 359 16.26 17.11 14.77
CA TYR A 359 16.35 18.42 14.11
C TYR A 359 16.09 19.57 15.08
N GLY A 360 15.00 19.51 15.85
CA GLY A 360 14.64 20.55 16.81
C GLY A 360 15.68 20.73 17.93
N GLU A 361 16.27 19.65 18.43
CA GLU A 361 17.37 19.70 19.41
C GLU A 361 18.61 20.37 18.83
N ASN A 362 19.01 20.01 17.61
CA ASN A 362 20.14 20.64 16.93
C ASN A 362 19.89 22.14 16.66
N GLN A 363 18.68 22.53 16.25
CA GLN A 363 18.32 23.94 16.09
C GLN A 363 18.37 24.70 17.42
N ARG A 364 17.85 24.12 18.51
CA ARG A 364 17.96 24.73 19.85
C ARG A 364 19.41 24.87 20.31
N ALA A 365 20.27 23.90 20.00
CA ALA A 365 21.70 23.99 20.28
C ALA A 365 22.35 25.14 19.51
N LEU A 366 22.06 25.30 18.21
CA LEU A 366 22.54 26.42 17.40
C LEU A 366 22.08 27.78 17.95
N LEU A 367 20.79 27.91 18.28
CA LEU A 367 20.25 29.13 18.89
C LEU A 367 20.91 29.44 20.24
N GLY A 368 21.15 28.43 21.07
CA GLY A 368 21.89 28.57 22.32
C GLY A 368 23.34 29.04 22.12
N LEU A 369 24.02 28.57 21.06
CA LEU A 369 25.36 29.01 20.71
C LEU A 369 25.38 30.45 20.20
N TYR A 370 24.40 30.88 19.39
CA TYR A 370 24.26 32.28 18.99
C TYR A 370 24.00 33.18 20.18
N GLN A 371 23.11 32.78 21.10
CA GLN A 371 22.86 33.51 22.33
C GLN A 371 24.15 33.68 23.15
N ARG A 372 24.94 32.60 23.33
CA ARG A 372 26.21 32.63 24.03
C ARG A 372 27.24 33.55 23.34
N LEU A 373 27.27 33.56 22.01
CA LEU A 373 28.12 34.48 21.24
C LEU A 373 27.78 35.94 21.56
N PHE A 374 26.49 36.29 21.57
CA PHE A 374 26.06 37.65 21.88
C PHE A 374 26.28 38.04 23.34
N GLU A 375 26.09 37.13 24.29
CA GLU A 375 26.41 37.36 25.71
C GLU A 375 27.91 37.57 25.94
N PHE A 376 28.76 36.80 25.23
CA PHE A 376 30.20 37.01 25.24
C PHE A 376 30.58 38.39 24.68
N ALA A 377 30.01 38.78 23.55
CA ALA A 377 30.22 40.09 22.93
C ALA A 377 29.77 41.23 23.86
N GLU A 378 28.60 41.10 24.49
CA GLU A 378 28.05 42.06 25.45
C GLU A 378 28.97 42.27 26.66
N ALA A 379 29.45 41.16 27.24
CA ALA A 379 30.37 41.17 28.39
C ALA A 379 31.77 41.73 28.06
N ARG A 380 32.06 41.98 26.78
CA ARG A 380 33.33 42.49 26.25
C ARG A 380 33.17 43.76 25.42
N LEU A 381 32.06 44.47 25.58
CA LEU A 381 31.88 45.80 24.98
C LEU A 381 33.05 46.72 25.34
N GLY A 382 33.63 47.36 24.32
CA GLY A 382 34.83 48.20 24.44
C GLY A 382 36.17 47.43 24.51
N LYS A 383 36.16 46.10 24.73
CA LYS A 383 37.36 45.24 24.69
C LYS A 383 37.54 44.52 23.35
N ILE A 384 36.48 44.45 22.56
CA ILE A 384 36.50 43.96 21.18
C ILE A 384 36.32 45.18 20.26
N SER A 385 37.21 45.33 19.29
CA SER A 385 37.17 46.40 18.29
C SER A 385 37.17 45.82 16.88
N VAL A 386 36.93 46.68 15.89
CA VAL A 386 36.98 46.30 14.47
C VAL A 386 38.16 47.00 13.82
N ALA A 387 39.07 46.24 13.23
CA ALA A 387 40.15 46.75 12.38
C ALA A 387 40.17 45.97 11.07
N ASP A 388 40.22 46.67 9.93
CA ASP A 388 40.19 46.08 8.59
C ASP A 388 39.02 45.08 8.38
N GLY A 389 37.85 45.40 8.96
CA GLY A 389 36.65 44.57 8.90
C GLY A 389 36.72 43.28 9.73
N LYS A 390 37.76 43.08 10.55
CA LYS A 390 37.96 41.92 11.41
C LYS A 390 37.82 42.31 12.88
N LEU A 391 37.37 41.35 13.70
CA LEU A 391 37.36 41.50 15.15
C LEU A 391 38.80 41.46 15.69
N VAL A 392 39.15 42.47 16.47
CA VAL A 392 40.40 42.55 17.24
C VAL A 392 40.05 42.47 18.71
N PHE A 393 40.72 41.55 19.42
CA PHE A 393 40.49 41.28 20.82
C PHE A 393 41.60 41.90 21.66
N ALA A 394 41.26 42.50 22.80
CA ALA A 394 42.23 43.06 23.72
C ALA A 394 43.11 41.98 24.39
N ASP A 395 42.63 40.75 24.50
CA ASP A 395 43.36 39.62 25.06
C ASP A 395 43.22 38.34 24.20
N VAL A 396 44.19 37.42 24.38
CA VAL A 396 44.24 36.15 23.65
C VAL A 396 43.14 35.19 24.14
N ALA A 397 42.75 35.27 25.41
CA ALA A 397 41.77 34.38 26.02
C ALA A 397 40.36 34.58 25.42
N ASP A 398 39.94 35.82 25.23
CA ASP A 398 38.68 36.21 24.59
C ASP A 398 38.68 35.77 23.11
N GLN A 399 39.82 35.88 22.42
CA GLN A 399 39.96 35.35 21.06
C GLN A 399 39.76 33.81 21.02
N GLU A 400 40.32 33.08 21.98
CA GLU A 400 40.14 31.62 22.09
C GLU A 400 38.70 31.24 22.43
N ILE A 401 38.03 31.98 23.34
CA ILE A 401 36.61 31.79 23.66
C ILE A 401 35.74 32.00 22.42
N TYR A 402 35.95 33.11 21.70
CA TYR A 402 35.24 33.40 20.46
C TYR A 402 35.44 32.28 19.43
N ARG A 403 36.68 31.88 19.18
CA ARG A 403 37.00 30.77 18.25
C ARG A 403 36.33 29.47 18.65
N THR A 404 36.26 29.18 19.96
CA THR A 404 35.59 27.99 20.48
C THR A 404 34.09 28.02 20.17
N ILE A 405 33.41 29.15 20.43
CA ILE A 405 31.97 29.29 20.13
C ILE A 405 31.71 29.16 18.63
N ILE A 406 32.50 29.83 17.78
CA ILE A 406 32.37 29.72 16.31
C ILE A 406 32.63 28.28 15.83
N GLY A 407 33.61 27.59 16.41
CA GLY A 407 33.87 26.18 16.12
C GLY A 407 32.69 25.28 16.48
N GLN A 408 32.06 25.50 17.63
CA GLN A 408 30.85 24.79 18.04
C GLN A 408 29.66 25.06 17.12
N ILE A 409 29.47 26.32 16.68
CA ILE A 409 28.46 26.67 15.68
C ILE A 409 28.71 25.87 14.39
N GLY A 410 29.95 25.83 13.91
CA GLY A 410 30.31 25.05 12.72
C GLY A 410 30.01 23.56 12.84
N VAL A 411 30.27 22.95 14.00
CA VAL A 411 29.94 21.54 14.26
C VAL A 411 28.43 21.30 14.21
N GLU A 412 27.63 22.12 14.89
CA GLU A 412 26.18 21.95 14.91
C GLU A 412 25.54 22.29 13.54
N SER A 413 26.08 23.23 12.77
CA SER A 413 25.64 23.51 11.40
C SER A 413 25.94 22.33 10.46
N GLN A 414 27.09 21.67 10.61
CA GLN A 414 27.37 20.45 9.83
C GLN A 414 26.40 19.33 10.20
N ARG A 415 26.10 19.16 11.50
CA ARG A 415 25.12 18.18 11.96
C ARG A 415 23.72 18.46 11.40
N GLU A 416 23.32 19.72 11.28
CA GLU A 416 22.07 20.09 10.60
C GLU A 416 22.06 19.61 9.15
N ALA A 417 23.12 19.90 8.39
CA ALA A 417 23.24 19.49 7.00
C ALA A 417 23.17 17.96 6.84
N ASP A 418 23.81 17.22 7.75
CA ASP A 418 23.76 15.76 7.77
C ASP A 418 22.34 15.25 8.05
N LEU A 419 21.62 15.83 9.02
CA LEU A 419 20.22 15.48 9.32
C LEU A 419 19.28 15.73 8.13
N VAL A 420 19.45 16.86 7.45
CA VAL A 420 18.66 17.20 6.25
C VAL A 420 18.93 16.17 5.14
N LYS A 421 20.19 15.83 4.89
CA LYS A 421 20.57 14.81 3.90
C LYS A 421 20.00 13.44 4.24
N GLU A 422 20.09 13.02 5.51
CA GLU A 422 19.54 11.76 6.02
C GLU A 422 18.02 11.68 5.74
N SER A 423 17.30 12.79 6.01
CA SER A 423 15.85 12.89 5.76
C SER A 423 15.51 12.81 4.27
N GLN A 424 16.25 13.53 3.42
CA GLN A 424 16.05 13.49 1.97
C GLN A 424 16.28 12.09 1.37
N GLU A 425 17.33 11.39 1.81
CA GLU A 425 17.62 10.02 1.36
C GLU A 425 16.52 9.03 1.76
N ARG A 426 15.98 9.15 2.98
CA ARG A 426 14.85 8.34 3.43
C ARG A 426 13.59 8.61 2.64
N VAL A 427 13.23 9.88 2.45
CA VAL A 427 12.04 10.27 1.66
C VAL A 427 12.18 9.76 0.22
N ARG A 428 13.36 9.85 -0.38
CA ARG A 428 13.65 9.28 -1.71
C ARG A 428 13.47 7.75 -1.74
N LYS A 429 13.97 7.04 -0.72
CA LYS A 429 13.77 5.58 -0.60
C LYS A 429 12.30 5.20 -0.43
N ALA A 430 11.55 5.96 0.37
CA ALA A 430 10.12 5.75 0.55
C ALA A 430 9.34 6.00 -0.76
N SER A 431 9.63 7.10 -1.46
CA SER A 431 9.08 7.41 -2.79
C SER A 431 9.34 6.27 -3.79
N ASN A 432 10.58 5.75 -3.84
CA ASN A 432 10.94 4.62 -4.70
C ASN A 432 10.17 3.32 -4.37
N ASN A 433 9.89 3.04 -3.09
CA ASN A 433 9.12 1.86 -2.70
C ASN A 433 7.63 1.96 -3.04
N MET A 434 7.11 3.19 -3.19
CA MET A 434 5.72 3.44 -3.58
C MET A 434 5.50 3.31 -5.10
N ARG A 435 6.56 3.49 -5.91
CA ARG A 435 6.57 3.22 -7.35
C ARG A 435 6.51 1.73 -7.63
#